data_AF-A0A2A7U9N0-F1
#
_entry.id   AF-A0A2A7U9N0-F1
#
_cell.length_a   1.000
_cell.length_b   1.000
_cell.length_c   1.000
_cell.angle_alpha   90.00
_cell.angle_beta   90.00
_cell.angle_gamma   90.00
#
_symmetry.space_group_name_H-M   'P 1'
#
loop_
_entity.id
_entity.type
_entity.pdbx_description
1 polymer ?
#
loop_
_entity_poly.entity_id
_entity_poly.type
_entity_poly.pdbx_seq_one_letter_code
_entity_poly.pdbx_strand_id
1 'polypeptide(L)'
;MSEASAEVLLDDFENKDNWELAGPGAERTHLTTFAEGAPWKRPGVYADGAAGADHRAVVLLIRSATEGFAVELAARADRPITVAGPMTALCLWVRSPHASLTVGARLRHGGADTEVDLGRVTAAGEWTRLEFRPAEPLADVELRAVTIRLDEVVKRAGEVMILFDDLTAATGA
;
A
#
# COMPACT_ATOMS: atom_id res chain seq x y z
N MET A 1 31.16 -11.12 7.58
CA MET A 1 30.02 -10.46 8.24
C MET A 1 28.97 -10.27 7.16
N SER A 2 27.89 -11.04 7.16
CA SER A 2 26.79 -10.83 6.22
C SER A 2 25.92 -9.73 6.82
N GLU A 3 25.87 -8.57 6.16
CA GLU A 3 24.89 -7.54 6.47
C GLU A 3 23.50 -8.14 6.19
N ALA A 4 22.82 -8.53 7.27
CA ALA A 4 21.46 -9.02 7.18
C ALA A 4 20.55 -7.80 6.99
N SER A 5 20.23 -7.49 5.73
CA SER A 5 19.09 -6.63 5.40
C SER A 5 17.83 -7.25 6.02
N ALA A 6 17.32 -6.65 7.08
CA ALA A 6 16.04 -7.05 7.66
C ALA A 6 14.92 -6.36 6.87
N GLU A 7 14.12 -7.16 6.16
CA GLU A 7 12.82 -6.72 5.66
C GLU A 7 11.87 -6.68 6.87
N VAL A 8 11.44 -5.49 7.25
CA VAL A 8 10.53 -5.27 8.37
C VAL A 8 9.13 -5.13 7.78
N LEU A 9 8.22 -6.04 8.15
CA LEU A 9 6.79 -5.89 7.90
C LEU A 9 6.33 -4.62 8.61
N LEU A 10 5.62 -3.75 7.91
CA LEU A 10 4.86 -2.69 8.58
C LEU A 10 3.60 -3.34 9.12
N ASP A 11 3.75 -3.98 10.27
CA ASP A 11 2.73 -4.79 10.95
C ASP A 11 1.35 -4.14 10.90
N ASP A 12 0.33 -4.96 10.64
CA ASP A 12 -1.09 -4.60 10.57
C ASP A 12 -1.52 -3.70 9.39
N PHE A 13 -0.85 -3.73 8.24
CA PHE A 13 -1.35 -3.09 7.02
C PHE A 13 -2.80 -3.52 6.72
N GLU A 14 -3.07 -4.81 6.86
CA GLU A 14 -4.36 -5.47 6.63
C GLU A 14 -5.43 -5.08 7.66
N ASN A 15 -5.03 -4.45 8.77
CA ASN A 15 -5.94 -3.89 9.75
C ASN A 15 -6.49 -2.54 9.25
N LYS A 16 -7.63 -2.59 8.56
CA LYS A 16 -8.32 -1.38 8.05
C LYS A 16 -8.57 -0.30 9.12
N ASP A 17 -8.62 -0.65 10.42
CA ASP A 17 -8.85 0.32 11.48
C ASP A 17 -7.64 1.25 11.71
N ASN A 18 -6.48 0.94 11.12
CA ASN A 18 -5.29 1.78 11.10
C ASN A 18 -5.32 2.83 9.98
N TRP A 19 -6.33 2.79 9.11
CA TRP A 19 -6.40 3.61 7.91
C TRP A 19 -7.69 4.44 7.85
N GLU A 20 -7.57 5.60 7.24
CA GLU A 20 -8.69 6.46 6.87
C GLU A 20 -8.61 6.77 5.37
N LEU A 21 -9.78 6.90 4.73
CA LEU A 21 -9.85 7.34 3.34
C LEU A 21 -9.78 8.86 3.29
N ALA A 22 -8.83 9.38 2.52
CA ALA A 22 -8.61 10.80 2.35
C ALA A 22 -8.49 11.21 0.88
N GLY A 23 -8.46 12.52 0.64
CA GLY A 23 -8.38 13.10 -0.70
C GLY A 23 -9.72 13.16 -1.45
N PRO A 24 -9.69 13.61 -2.72
CA PRO A 24 -10.90 13.94 -3.49
C PRO A 24 -11.86 12.76 -3.71
N GLY A 25 -11.34 11.53 -3.72
CA GLY A 25 -12.08 10.30 -3.95
C GLY A 25 -12.63 9.63 -2.70
N ALA A 26 -12.33 10.12 -1.50
CA ALA A 26 -12.64 9.45 -0.24
C ALA A 26 -14.12 9.10 -0.09
N GLU A 27 -15.03 10.05 -0.33
CA GLU A 27 -16.48 9.87 -0.16
C GLU A 27 -17.09 8.80 -1.08
N ARG A 28 -16.41 8.49 -2.18
CA ARG A 28 -16.86 7.50 -3.17
C ARG A 28 -16.15 6.16 -3.01
N THR A 29 -15.22 6.06 -2.07
CA THR A 29 -14.42 4.87 -1.84
C THR A 29 -14.87 4.19 -0.56
N HIS A 30 -14.93 2.87 -0.58
CA HIS A 30 -15.18 2.05 0.60
C HIS A 30 -13.95 1.21 0.90
N LEU A 31 -13.54 1.19 2.16
CA LEU A 31 -12.42 0.42 2.68
C LEU A 31 -12.93 -0.84 3.36
N THR A 32 -12.49 -2.00 2.87
CA THR A 32 -12.79 -3.31 3.45
C THR A 32 -11.57 -4.21 3.36
N THR A 33 -11.70 -5.46 3.82
CA THR A 33 -10.73 -6.51 3.59
C THR A 33 -11.38 -7.67 2.83
N PHE A 34 -10.56 -8.48 2.15
CA PHE A 34 -11.02 -9.66 1.41
C PHE A 34 -10.11 -10.84 1.71
N ALA A 35 -10.64 -12.06 1.78
CA ALA A 35 -9.87 -13.27 2.08
C ALA A 35 -9.08 -13.76 0.85
N GLU A 36 -8.15 -12.93 0.40
CA GLU A 36 -7.21 -13.11 -0.70
C GLU A 36 -5.92 -12.36 -0.33
N GLY A 37 -4.75 -12.86 -0.71
CA GLY A 37 -3.47 -12.18 -0.47
C GLY A 37 -2.43 -12.44 -1.57
N ALA A 38 -1.27 -11.82 -1.43
CA ALA A 38 -0.16 -11.86 -2.36
C ALA A 38 0.32 -13.29 -2.65
N PRO A 39 0.96 -13.54 -3.82
CA PRO A 39 1.19 -14.89 -4.33
C PRO A 39 2.02 -15.83 -3.43
N TRP A 40 2.80 -15.28 -2.50
CA TRP A 40 3.70 -16.05 -1.63
C TRP A 40 3.06 -16.48 -0.30
N LYS A 41 1.86 -15.99 0.03
CA LYS A 41 1.11 -16.37 1.23
C LYS A 41 0.31 -17.67 1.00
N ARG A 42 0.34 -18.64 1.93
CA ARG A 42 -0.40 -19.93 1.85
C ARG A 42 -1.82 -19.89 2.47
N PRO A 43 -2.94 -20.00 1.72
CA PRO A 43 -4.29 -19.82 2.26
C PRO A 43 -4.65 -20.70 3.46
N GLY A 44 -5.27 -20.13 4.51
CA GLY A 44 -6.08 -20.87 5.51
C GLY A 44 -5.60 -20.89 6.97
N VAL A 45 -4.61 -20.08 7.35
CA VAL A 45 -4.16 -19.95 8.76
C VAL A 45 -4.17 -18.47 9.15
N TYR A 46 -5.07 -18.06 10.06
CA TYR A 46 -5.20 -16.66 10.47
C TYR A 46 -4.41 -16.42 11.77
N ALA A 47 -3.30 -15.69 11.72
CA ALA A 47 -2.56 -15.22 12.90
C ALA A 47 -1.65 -14.02 12.58
N ASP A 48 -1.31 -13.31 13.67
CA ASP A 48 -0.44 -12.13 13.86
C ASP A 48 0.39 -11.66 12.64
N GLY A 49 0.25 -10.36 12.30
CA GLY A 49 0.90 -9.71 11.16
C GLY A 49 2.41 -9.90 11.10
N ALA A 50 3.05 -10.07 12.26
CA ALA A 50 4.49 -10.25 12.42
C ALA A 50 5.07 -11.49 11.72
N ALA A 51 4.24 -12.46 11.32
CA ALA A 51 4.66 -13.71 10.69
C ALA A 51 4.31 -13.82 9.20
N GLY A 52 3.74 -12.78 8.57
CA GLY A 52 3.34 -12.81 7.15
C GLY A 52 2.23 -13.82 6.83
N ALA A 53 1.43 -14.20 7.84
CA ALA A 53 0.39 -15.22 7.73
C ALA A 53 -1.04 -14.63 7.58
N ASP A 54 -1.21 -13.30 7.59
CA ASP A 54 -2.52 -12.70 7.30
C ASP A 54 -2.78 -12.68 5.79
N HIS A 55 -3.82 -13.39 5.35
CA HIS A 55 -4.25 -13.50 3.96
C HIS A 55 -5.34 -12.50 3.58
N ARG A 56 -5.44 -11.38 4.30
CA ARG A 56 -6.49 -10.38 4.07
C ARG A 56 -5.96 -9.17 3.32
N ALA A 57 -6.11 -9.12 2.01
CA ALA A 57 -5.82 -7.89 1.29
C ALA A 57 -6.71 -6.74 1.78
N VAL A 58 -6.12 -5.55 1.92
CA VAL A 58 -6.85 -4.29 2.04
C VAL A 58 -7.49 -4.00 0.69
N VAL A 59 -8.78 -3.72 0.68
CA VAL A 59 -9.55 -3.51 -0.54
C VAL A 59 -10.20 -2.14 -0.56
N LEU A 60 -9.97 -1.43 -1.67
CA LEU A 60 -10.69 -0.22 -2.03
C LEU A 60 -11.77 -0.57 -3.07
N LEU A 61 -13.01 -0.29 -2.73
CA LEU A 61 -14.16 -0.35 -3.64
C LEU A 61 -14.56 1.08 -4.02
N ILE A 62 -14.31 1.48 -5.26
CA ILE A 62 -14.47 2.85 -5.74
C ILE A 62 -15.71 2.95 -6.63
N ARG A 63 -16.71 3.68 -6.17
CA ARG A 63 -17.92 3.99 -6.95
C ARG A 63 -17.66 5.12 -7.95
N SER A 64 -18.29 5.03 -9.11
CA SER A 64 -18.20 6.01 -10.20
C SER A 64 -16.74 6.32 -10.62
N ALA A 65 -15.87 5.31 -10.57
CA ALA A 65 -14.46 5.43 -10.95
C ALA A 65 -14.31 5.95 -12.39
N THR A 66 -13.36 6.86 -12.57
CA THR A 66 -13.02 7.49 -13.85
C THR A 66 -11.51 7.73 -13.90
N GLU A 67 -10.98 7.90 -15.10
CA GLU A 67 -9.62 8.42 -15.29
C GLU A 67 -9.42 9.72 -14.50
N GLY A 68 -8.24 9.83 -13.88
CA GLY A 68 -7.88 10.96 -13.00
C GLY A 68 -8.45 10.87 -11.59
N PHE A 69 -9.23 9.84 -11.26
CA PHE A 69 -9.68 9.63 -9.88
C PHE A 69 -8.50 9.45 -8.93
N ALA A 70 -8.52 10.15 -7.81
CA ALA A 70 -7.46 10.11 -6.81
C ALA A 70 -8.04 9.86 -5.41
N VAL A 71 -7.42 8.96 -4.66
CA VAL A 71 -7.77 8.64 -3.28
C VAL A 71 -6.50 8.30 -2.51
N GLU A 72 -6.51 8.57 -1.21
CA GLU A 72 -5.43 8.24 -0.31
C GLU A 72 -5.93 7.25 0.74
N LEU A 73 -5.11 6.23 1.02
CA LEU A 73 -5.23 5.41 2.22
C LEU A 73 -4.28 6.02 3.26
N ALA A 74 -4.81 6.90 4.11
CA ALA A 74 -4.02 7.68 5.07
C ALA A 74 -3.88 6.93 6.40
N ALA A 75 -2.66 6.87 6.94
CA ALA A 75 -2.43 6.36 8.28
C ALA A 75 -3.12 7.28 9.30
N ARG A 76 -3.81 6.70 10.27
CA ARG A 76 -4.49 7.50 11.29
C ARG A 76 -3.51 8.29 12.13
N ALA A 77 -3.87 9.53 12.47
CA ALA A 77 -2.99 10.42 13.24
C ALA A 77 -2.65 9.89 14.64
N ASP A 78 -3.54 9.13 15.26
CA ASP A 78 -3.35 8.46 16.55
C ASP A 78 -2.60 7.13 16.45
N ARG A 79 -2.33 6.64 15.24
CA ARG A 79 -1.63 5.38 14.94
C ARG A 79 -0.65 5.55 13.78
N PRO A 80 0.43 6.35 13.96
CA PRO A 80 1.43 6.53 12.92
C PRO A 80 2.14 5.21 12.60
N ILE A 81 2.43 4.98 11.33
CA ILE A 81 3.19 3.81 10.86
C ILE A 81 4.65 4.23 10.74
N THR A 82 5.50 3.74 11.63
CA THR A 82 6.92 4.12 11.71
C THR A 82 7.82 2.99 11.21
N VAL A 83 8.84 3.31 10.42
CA VAL A 83 9.87 2.35 9.99
C VAL A 83 10.98 2.31 11.04
N ALA A 84 11.31 1.11 11.52
CA ALA A 84 12.36 0.92 12.52
C ALA A 84 13.76 0.95 11.87
N GLY A 85 14.44 2.10 11.93
CA GLY A 85 15.79 2.29 11.40
C GLY A 85 15.84 2.88 9.98
N PRO A 86 17.03 3.02 9.39
CA PRO A 86 17.20 3.64 8.08
C PRO A 86 16.53 2.81 6.97
N MET A 87 15.47 3.37 6.37
CA MET A 87 14.72 2.72 5.29
C MET A 87 15.51 2.75 3.98
N THR A 88 15.72 1.58 3.38
CA THR A 88 16.41 1.38 2.09
C THR A 88 15.48 0.99 0.95
N ALA A 89 14.26 0.52 1.27
CA ALA A 89 13.19 0.35 0.30
C ALA A 89 11.81 0.38 0.96
N LEU A 90 10.78 0.74 0.20
CA LEU A 90 9.37 0.58 0.54
C LEU A 90 8.71 -0.26 -0.56
N CYS A 91 8.02 -1.34 -0.20
CA CYS A 91 7.42 -2.27 -1.13
C CYS A 91 5.94 -2.47 -0.84
N LEU A 92 5.15 -2.73 -1.88
CA LEU A 92 3.71 -2.97 -1.76
C LEU A 92 3.24 -3.89 -2.87
N TRP A 93 2.43 -4.90 -2.55
CA TRP A 93 1.74 -5.68 -3.55
C TRP A 93 0.38 -5.07 -3.88
N VAL A 94 0.09 -4.96 -5.18
CA VAL A 94 -1.12 -4.32 -5.68
C VAL A 94 -1.73 -5.17 -6.78
N ARG A 95 -3.06 -5.34 -6.72
CA ARG A 95 -3.83 -5.99 -7.78
C ARG A 95 -4.99 -5.09 -8.17
N SER A 96 -5.11 -4.82 -9.46
CA SER A 96 -6.20 -4.01 -10.02
C SER A 96 -6.81 -4.71 -11.23
N PRO A 97 -7.94 -5.41 -11.07
CA PRO A 97 -8.60 -6.11 -12.18
C PRO A 97 -9.32 -5.18 -13.17
N HIS A 98 -9.58 -3.93 -12.81
CA HIS A 98 -10.51 -3.06 -13.54
C HIS A 98 -9.94 -1.69 -13.94
N ALA A 99 -8.76 -1.33 -13.44
CA ALA A 99 -8.15 -0.04 -13.73
C ALA A 99 -6.63 -0.12 -13.81
N SER A 100 -6.04 0.60 -14.75
CA SER A 100 -4.63 0.94 -14.70
C SER A 100 -4.46 2.12 -13.73
N LEU A 101 -3.41 2.08 -12.92
CA LEU A 101 -3.22 3.06 -11.85
C LEU A 101 -1.74 3.33 -11.58
N THR A 102 -1.48 4.49 -10.99
CA THR A 102 -0.19 4.86 -10.40
C THR A 102 -0.36 4.82 -8.88
N VAL A 103 0.60 4.21 -8.19
CA VAL A 103 0.65 4.15 -6.72
C VAL A 103 1.87 4.89 -6.23
N GLY A 104 1.67 5.73 -5.22
CA GLY A 104 2.74 6.37 -4.48
C GLY A 104 2.57 6.19 -2.98
N ALA A 105 3.45 6.85 -2.23
CA ALA A 105 3.36 6.96 -0.79
C ALA A 105 3.73 8.37 -0.33
N ARG A 106 3.07 8.87 0.71
CA ARG A 106 3.49 10.07 1.44
C ARG A 106 4.29 9.64 2.65
N LEU A 107 5.55 10.02 2.71
CA LEU A 107 6.48 9.71 3.77
C LEU A 107 6.83 10.97 4.55
N ARG A 108 6.92 10.87 5.87
CA ARG A 108 7.48 11.92 6.73
C ARG A 108 8.88 11.49 7.13
N HIS A 109 9.88 12.32 6.83
CA HIS A 109 11.26 12.11 7.25
C HIS A 109 11.98 13.46 7.38
N GLY A 110 12.90 13.60 8.33
CA GLY A 110 13.57 14.90 8.57
C GLY A 110 12.62 16.07 8.89
N GLY A 111 11.42 15.78 9.39
CA GLY A 111 10.39 16.77 9.71
C GLY A 111 9.56 17.28 8.52
N ALA A 112 9.77 16.78 7.30
CA ALA A 112 9.02 17.16 6.11
C ALA A 112 8.27 15.97 5.51
N ASP A 113 7.13 16.24 4.89
CA ASP A 113 6.36 15.26 4.12
C ASP A 113 6.83 15.29 2.66
N THR A 114 7.17 14.12 2.13
CA THR A 114 7.61 13.90 0.75
C THR A 114 6.71 12.85 0.10
N GLU A 115 6.25 13.10 -1.12
CA GLU A 115 5.57 12.08 -1.93
C GLU A 115 6.58 11.32 -2.79
N VAL A 116 6.47 9.99 -2.81
CA VAL A 116 7.33 9.08 -3.58
C VAL A 116 6.49 8.21 -4.49
N ASP A 117 7.00 7.93 -5.70
CA ASP A 117 6.36 7.02 -6.66
C ASP A 117 6.80 5.57 -6.38
N LEU A 118 5.83 4.67 -6.20
CA LEU A 118 6.05 3.23 -6.06
C LEU A 118 5.97 2.53 -7.43
N GLY A 119 5.24 3.11 -8.38
CA GLY A 119 5.13 2.62 -9.75
C GLY A 119 3.70 2.49 -10.27
N ARG A 120 3.59 1.79 -11.41
CA ARG A 120 2.33 1.64 -12.16
C ARG A 120 1.86 0.19 -12.19
N VAL A 121 0.55 0.01 -12.16
CA VAL A 121 -0.14 -1.28 -12.29
C VAL A 121 -1.07 -1.20 -13.49
N THR A 122 -1.02 -2.20 -14.36
CA THR A 122 -1.94 -2.31 -15.50
C THR A 122 -3.19 -3.08 -15.10
N ALA A 123 -4.30 -2.85 -15.81
CA ALA A 123 -5.56 -3.58 -15.62
C ALA A 123 -5.47 -5.04 -16.13
N ALA A 124 -4.62 -5.86 -15.51
CA ALA A 124 -4.36 -7.26 -15.88
C ALA A 124 -4.94 -8.27 -14.88
N GLY A 125 -5.41 -7.82 -13.71
CA GLY A 125 -5.96 -8.69 -12.68
C GLY A 125 -4.95 -9.61 -12.00
N GLU A 126 -3.65 -9.38 -12.21
CA GLU A 126 -2.55 -10.06 -11.55
C GLU A 126 -1.97 -9.19 -10.42
N TRP A 127 -1.35 -9.83 -9.44
CA TRP A 127 -0.61 -9.15 -8.38
C TRP A 127 0.71 -8.61 -8.92
N THR A 128 0.97 -7.32 -8.69
CA THR A 128 2.21 -6.62 -9.07
C THR A 128 2.90 -6.10 -7.82
N ARG A 129 4.18 -6.41 -7.66
CA ARG A 129 5.00 -5.83 -6.59
C ARG A 129 5.56 -4.50 -7.05
N LEU A 130 5.24 -3.44 -6.31
CA LEU A 130 5.76 -2.10 -6.49
C LEU A 130 6.85 -1.83 -5.47
N GLU A 131 7.82 -0.99 -5.81
CA GLU A 131 8.98 -0.73 -4.96
C GLU A 131 9.55 0.67 -5.20
N PHE A 132 9.72 1.40 -4.11
CA PHE A 132 10.50 2.64 -4.07
C PHE A 132 11.83 2.37 -3.38
N ARG A 133 12.94 2.82 -4.01
CA ARG A 133 14.27 2.84 -3.39
C ARG A 133 14.80 4.27 -3.36
N PRO A 134 15.01 4.86 -2.18
CA PRO A 134 15.68 6.15 -2.08
C PRO A 134 17.16 6.01 -2.51
N ALA A 135 17.74 7.11 -2.99
CA ALA A 135 19.15 7.13 -3.39
C ALA A 135 20.10 6.93 -2.21
N GLU A 136 19.68 7.36 -1.02
CA GLU A 136 20.35 7.17 0.26
C GLU A 136 19.32 6.68 1.30
N PRO A 137 19.73 5.89 2.32
CA PRO A 137 18.81 5.44 3.36
C PRO A 137 18.11 6.59 4.07
N LEU A 138 16.79 6.48 4.27
CA LEU A 138 15.99 7.50 4.96
C LEU A 138 15.83 7.14 6.44
N ALA A 139 16.30 7.99 7.35
CA ALA A 139 16.12 7.81 8.79
C ALA A 139 14.78 8.37 9.28
N ASP A 140 14.29 7.83 10.41
CA ASP A 140 13.08 8.28 11.12
C ASP A 140 11.86 8.43 10.21
N VAL A 141 11.65 7.45 9.32
CA VAL A 141 10.57 7.46 8.34
C VAL A 141 9.25 7.09 9.01
N GLU A 142 8.23 7.90 8.75
CA GLU A 142 6.84 7.53 8.96
C GLU A 142 6.09 7.46 7.63
N LEU A 143 5.31 6.40 7.44
CA LEU A 143 4.34 6.35 6.35
C LEU A 143 3.08 7.12 6.77
N ARG A 144 2.75 8.15 5.99
CA ARG A 144 1.58 9.01 6.21
C ARG A 144 0.39 8.58 5.36
N ALA A 145 0.63 8.11 4.13
CA ALA A 145 -0.42 7.61 3.26
C ALA A 145 0.14 6.74 2.14
N VAL A 146 -0.68 5.83 1.61
CA VAL A 146 -0.54 5.30 0.25
C VAL A 146 -1.42 6.14 -0.67
N THR A 147 -0.86 6.63 -1.78
CA THR A 147 -1.58 7.47 -2.75
C THR A 147 -1.94 6.65 -3.98
N ILE A 148 -3.16 6.80 -4.48
CA ILE A 148 -3.69 6.03 -5.60
C ILE A 148 -4.29 7.00 -6.61
N ARG A 149 -3.84 6.90 -7.87
CA ARG A 149 -4.41 7.64 -9.01
C ARG A 149 -4.78 6.70 -10.13
N LEU A 150 -6.04 6.70 -10.56
CA LEU A 150 -6.51 5.91 -11.70
C LEU A 150 -6.07 6.59 -13.00
N ASP A 151 -5.30 5.85 -13.81
CA ASP A 151 -4.83 6.30 -15.12
C ASP A 151 -5.81 5.89 -16.22
N GLU A 152 -6.42 4.70 -16.13
CA GLU A 152 -7.40 4.21 -17.10
C GLU A 152 -8.39 3.27 -16.41
N VAL A 153 -9.68 3.34 -16.75
CA VAL A 153 -10.70 2.40 -16.24
C VAL A 153 -11.22 1.55 -17.40
N VAL A 154 -10.96 0.24 -17.36
CA VAL A 154 -11.30 -0.67 -18.46
C VAL A 154 -12.80 -0.98 -18.41
N LYS A 155 -13.56 -0.27 -19.24
CA LYS A 155 -14.97 -0.46 -19.63
C LYS A 155 -15.82 -1.39 -18.73
N ARG A 156 -16.13 -0.91 -17.54
CA ARG A 156 -17.50 -0.85 -17.00
C ARG A 156 -17.63 0.49 -16.28
N ALA A 157 -18.62 1.30 -16.64
CA ALA A 157 -19.01 2.42 -15.80
C ALA A 157 -19.62 1.81 -14.52
N GLY A 158 -18.82 1.69 -13.47
CA GLY A 158 -19.21 1.01 -12.24
C GLY A 158 -18.01 0.43 -11.50
N GLU A 159 -18.02 0.64 -10.19
CA GLU A 159 -17.23 -0.04 -9.16
C GLU A 159 -15.86 -0.64 -9.58
N VAL A 160 -14.79 0.11 -9.30
CA VAL A 160 -13.42 -0.40 -9.39
C VAL A 160 -13.03 -1.03 -8.06
N MET A 161 -12.44 -2.22 -8.10
CA MET A 161 -11.85 -2.89 -6.96
C MET A 161 -10.33 -2.86 -7.10
N ILE A 162 -9.64 -2.44 -6.03
CA ILE A 162 -8.18 -2.47 -5.94
C ILE A 162 -7.83 -3.18 -4.65
N LEU A 163 -6.91 -4.13 -4.73
CA LEU A 163 -6.42 -4.89 -3.60
C LEU A 163 -4.97 -4.50 -3.33
N PHE A 164 -4.64 -4.39 -2.05
CA PHE A 164 -3.31 -4.10 -1.54
C PHE A 164 -2.96 -5.15 -0.51
N ASP A 165 -1.71 -5.58 -0.49
CA ASP A 165 -1.21 -6.53 0.48
C ASP A 165 0.29 -6.30 0.71
N ASP A 166 0.82 -6.78 1.82
CA ASP A 166 2.28 -6.84 2.08
C ASP A 166 3.01 -5.51 1.87
N LEU A 167 2.56 -4.49 2.58
CA LEU A 167 3.30 -3.26 2.71
C LEU A 167 4.54 -3.50 3.60
N THR A 168 5.74 -3.47 3.01
CA THR A 168 7.00 -3.75 3.73
C THR A 168 8.02 -2.64 3.56
N ALA A 169 8.89 -2.47 4.55
CA ALA A 169 10.06 -1.60 4.47
C ALA A 169 11.33 -2.44 4.64
N ALA A 170 12.28 -2.30 3.72
CA ALA A 170 13.63 -2.81 3.93
C ALA A 170 14.43 -1.80 4.73
N THR A 171 15.23 -2.28 5.68
CA THR A 171 16.06 -1.43 6.53
C THR A 171 17.54 -1.80 6.37
N GLY A 172 18.39 -0.78 6.31
CA GLY A 172 19.84 -0.93 6.29
C GLY A 172 20.43 -0.80 7.69
N ALA A 173 21.59 -1.43 7.90
CA ALA A 173 22.40 -1.24 9.11
C ALA A 173 23.17 0.10 9.06
#